data_AF-A0A940ZJC5-F1
#
_entry.id   AF-A0A940ZJC5-F1
#
_cell.length_a   1.000
_cell.length_b   1.000
_cell.length_c   1.000
_cell.angle_alpha   90.00
_cell.angle_beta   90.00
_cell.angle_gamma   90.00
#
_symmetry.space_group_name_H-M   'P 1'
#
loop_
_entity.id
_entity.type
_entity.pdbx_description
1 polymer ?
#
loop_
_entity_poly.entity_id
_entity_poly.type
_entity_poly.pdbx_seq_one_letter_code
_entity_poly.pdbx_strand_id
1 'polypeptide(L)' 'EEFRKRDDLLRTLEAKPPVSHGQVRVVEIQGFDAQACGGTHVNNTSEVGKFSIFRTENKGKINKRLYVRLDQATPL' A
#
# COMPACT_ATOMS: atom_id res chain seq x y z
N GLU A 1 -7.19 -2.20 20.34
CA GLU A 1 -7.18 -3.68 20.50
C GLU A 1 -7.70 -4.43 19.28
N GLU A 2 -8.75 -3.95 18.62
CA GLU A 2 -9.35 -4.58 17.42
C GLU A 2 -8.34 -4.80 16.28
N PHE A 3 -7.46 -3.83 16.04
CA PHE A 3 -6.40 -3.94 15.03
C PHE A 3 -5.52 -5.19 15.17
N ARG A 4 -5.18 -5.60 16.41
CA ARG A 4 -4.35 -6.79 16.66
C ARG A 4 -5.03 -8.11 16.31
N LYS A 5 -6.34 -8.08 16.04
CA LYS A 5 -7.14 -9.26 15.65
C LYS A 5 -7.36 -9.34 14.13
N ARG A 6 -6.89 -8.35 13.37
CA ARG A 6 -7.06 -8.25 11.91
C ARG A 6 -5.72 -8.45 11.20
N ASP A 7 -5.29 -9.71 11.12
CA ASP A 7 -4.05 -10.10 10.44
C ASP A 7 -4.09 -9.79 8.93
N ASP A 8 -5.29 -9.66 8.36
CA ASP A 8 -5.54 -9.25 6.96
C ASP A 8 -5.00 -7.84 6.64
N LEU A 9 -4.80 -7.00 7.65
CA LEU A 9 -4.32 -5.62 7.48
C LEU A 9 -2.78 -5.51 7.43
N LEU A 10 -2.06 -6.60 7.69
CA LEU A 10 -0.59 -6.65 7.72
C LEU A 10 -0.05 -7.19 6.40
N ARG A 11 0.66 -6.35 5.65
CA ARG A 11 1.21 -6.73 4.33
C ARG A 11 2.62 -7.32 4.38
N THR A 12 3.40 -7.00 5.41
CA THR A 12 4.82 -7.36 5.49
C THR A 12 5.06 -8.20 6.73
N LEU A 13 5.79 -9.31 6.58
CA LEU A 13 6.10 -10.24 7.67
C LEU A 13 6.87 -9.62 8.85
N GLU A 14 7.52 -8.47 8.64
CA GLU A 14 8.48 -7.88 9.59
C GLU A 14 8.14 -6.45 10.04
N ALA A 15 7.23 -5.75 9.36
CA ALA A 15 6.98 -4.34 9.62
C ALA A 15 5.80 -4.15 10.58
N LYS A 16 6.07 -3.60 11.77
CA LYS A 16 5.02 -3.18 12.69
C LYS A 16 4.27 -1.98 12.09
N PRO A 17 2.93 -1.98 12.12
CA PRO A 17 2.13 -0.90 11.57
C PRO A 17 2.31 0.40 12.37
N PRO A 18 2.20 1.57 11.71
CA PRO A 18 2.37 2.85 12.38
C PRO A 18 1.24 3.08 13.40
N VAL A 19 1.59 3.23 14.66
CA VAL A 19 0.66 3.55 15.76
C VAL A 19 0.78 5.03 16.09
N SER A 20 -0.32 5.77 16.02
CA SER A 20 -0.39 7.18 16.41
C SER A 20 -1.47 7.35 17.48
N HIS A 21 -1.11 7.91 18.65
CA HIS A 21 -2.03 8.12 19.77
C HIS A 21 -2.82 6.86 20.20
N GLY A 22 -2.20 5.68 20.09
CA GLY A 22 -2.85 4.40 20.41
C GLY A 22 -3.84 3.88 19.36
N GLN A 23 -4.00 4.60 18.24
CA GLN A 23 -4.81 4.20 17.10
C GLN A 23 -3.94 3.80 15.91
N VAL A 24 -4.46 2.92 15.06
CA VAL A 24 -3.84 2.54 13.79
C VAL A 24 -4.73 3.03 12.67
N ARG A 25 -4.16 3.80 11.74
CA ARG A 25 -4.87 4.25 10.56
C ARG A 25 -4.95 3.12 9.54
N VAL A 26 -6.16 2.84 9.09
CA VAL A 26 -6.43 1.87 8.01
C VAL A 26 -6.83 2.61 6.76
N VAL A 27 -6.23 2.24 5.64
CA VAL A 27 -6.59 2.71 4.30
C VAL A 27 -7.20 1.54 3.55
N GLU A 28 -8.41 1.73 3.05
CA GLU A 28 -9.18 0.70 2.36
C GLU A 28 -9.49 1.12 0.93
N ILE A 29 -9.25 0.19 0.00
CA ILE A 29 -9.83 0.20 -1.34
C ILE A 29 -11.02 -0.77 -1.27
N GLN A 30 -12.22 -0.21 -1.27
CA GLN A 30 -13.45 -0.96 -0.99
C GLN A 30 -13.58 -2.20 -1.89
N GLY A 31 -13.82 -3.36 -1.27
CA GLY A 31 -13.99 -4.63 -1.96
C GLY A 31 -12.72 -5.21 -2.58
N PHE A 32 -11.56 -4.59 -2.37
CA PHE A 32 -10.28 -5.05 -2.89
C PHE A 32 -9.25 -5.33 -1.78
N ASP A 33 -8.94 -4.34 -0.95
CA ASP A 33 -7.82 -4.44 0.00
C ASP A 33 -7.95 -3.42 1.14
N ALA A 34 -7.51 -3.78 2.35
CA ALA A 34 -7.46 -2.90 3.50
C ALA A 34 -6.12 -3.03 4.23
N GLN A 35 -5.51 -1.90 4.60
CA GLN A 35 -4.10 -1.83 4.95
C GLN A 35 -3.85 -0.90 6.13
N ALA A 36 -3.01 -1.31 7.08
CA ALA A 36 -2.49 -0.39 8.09
C ALA A 36 -1.46 0.57 7.49
N CYS A 37 -1.83 1.83 7.23
CA CYS A 37 -0.95 2.81 6.58
C CYS A 37 -1.10 4.21 7.16
N GLY A 38 0.04 4.85 7.45
CA GLY A 38 0.11 6.23 7.95
C GLY A 38 0.36 7.29 6.87
N GLY A 39 0.54 6.91 5.60
CA GLY A 39 0.90 7.83 4.51
C GLY A 39 -0.24 8.75 4.04
N THR A 40 0.07 9.74 3.22
CA THR A 40 -0.95 10.56 2.55
C THR A 40 -1.43 9.85 1.29
N HIS A 41 -2.75 9.70 1.14
CA HIS A 41 -3.37 8.99 0.02
C HIS A 41 -4.31 9.94 -0.73
N VAL A 42 -4.49 9.68 -2.01
CA VAL A 42 -5.57 10.24 -2.84
C VAL A 42 -6.93 9.73 -2.35
N ASN A 43 -8.02 10.41 -2.73
CA ASN A 43 -9.36 10.02 -2.26
C ASN A 43 -9.90 8.80 -3.01
N ASN A 44 -9.50 8.59 -4.27
CA ASN A 44 -9.91 7.43 -5.06
C ASN A 44 -8.83 6.96 -6.06
N THR A 45 -8.97 5.73 -6.57
CA THR A 45 -7.97 5.10 -7.44
C THR A 45 -7.81 5.78 -8.80
N SER A 46 -8.83 6.51 -9.29
CA SER A 46 -8.75 7.21 -10.58
C SER A 46 -7.77 8.39 -10.56
N GLU A 47 -7.53 8.99 -9.39
CA GLU A 47 -6.55 10.08 -9.21
C GLU A 47 -5.10 9.64 -9.44
N VAL A 48 -4.79 8.34 -9.27
CA VAL A 48 -3.45 7.80 -9.55
C VAL A 48 -3.12 7.83 -11.04
N GLY A 49 -4.14 7.74 -11.91
CA GLY A 49 -3.97 7.71 -13.36
C GLY A 49 -3.38 6.40 -13.88
N LYS A 50 -2.80 6.45 -15.08
CA LYS A 50 -2.16 5.29 -15.72
C LYS A 50 -0.74 5.09 -15.20
N PHE A 51 -0.32 3.84 -15.12
CA PHE A 51 1.03 3.48 -14.72
C PHE A 51 1.54 2.27 -15.51
N SER A 52 2.86 2.16 -15.58
CA SER A 52 3.56 1.06 -16.23
C SER A 52 4.66 0.48 -15.34
N ILE A 53 4.89 -0.83 -15.48
CA ILE A 53 6.05 -1.51 -14.89
C ILE A 53 7.20 -1.38 -15.89
N PHE A 54 8.22 -0.61 -15.56
CA PHE A 54 9.35 -0.36 -16.46
C PHE A 54 10.56 -1.25 -16.18
N ARG A 55 10.61 -1.89 -15.00
CA ARG A 55 11.68 -2.83 -14.64
C ARG A 55 11.15 -3.86 -13.66
N THR A 56 11.66 -5.09 -13.78
CA THR A 56 11.46 -6.15 -12.80
C THR A 56 12.80 -6.72 -12.37
N GLU A 57 12.96 -7.01 -11.08
CA GLU A 57 14.18 -7.59 -10.53
C GLU A 57 13.81 -8.79 -9.65
N ASN A 58 14.52 -9.91 -9.82
CA ASN A 58 14.38 -11.06 -8.94
C ASN A 58 15.23 -10.83 -7.66
N LYS A 59 14.61 -10.93 -6.48
CA LYS A 59 15.26 -10.78 -5.16
C LYS A 59 15.30 -12.10 -4.40
N GLY A 60 15.60 -13.19 -5.11
CA GLY A 60 15.69 -14.54 -4.59
C GLY A 60 14.47 -15.40 -4.91
N LYS A 61 14.38 -16.56 -4.27
CA LYS A 61 13.39 -17.61 -4.59
C LYS A 61 11.94 -17.16 -4.38
N ILE A 62 11.69 -16.26 -3.41
CA ILE A 62 10.34 -15.89 -2.97
C ILE A 62 9.94 -14.49 -3.47
N ASN A 63 10.89 -13.55 -3.53
CA ASN A 63 10.58 -12.14 -3.73
C ASN A 63 10.89 -11.68 -5.16
N LYS A 64 9.93 -10.99 -5.78
CA LYS A 64 10.13 -10.21 -7.02
C LYS A 64 9.87 -8.74 -6.73
N ARG A 65 10.80 -7.88 -7.16
CA ARG A 65 10.66 -6.42 -7.07
C ARG A 65 10.17 -5.87 -8.40
N LEU A 66 9.05 -5.15 -8.35
CA LEU A 66 8.48 -4.44 -9.49
C LEU A 66 8.77 -2.96 -9.33
N TYR A 67 9.32 -2.33 -10.37
CA TYR A 67 9.51 -0.88 -10.42
C TYR A 67 8.41 -0.28 -11.30
N VAL A 68 7.62 0.59 -10.70
CA VAL A 68 6.42 1.21 -11.30
C VAL A 68 6.67 2.69 -11.53
N ARG A 69 6.13 3.24 -12.62
CA ARG A 69 6.13 4.67 -12.94
C ARG A 69 4.72 5.09 -13.37
N LEU A 70 4.31 6.32 -13.01
CA LEU A 70 3.09 6.94 -13.53
C LEU A 70 3.32 7.46 -14.97
N ASP A 71 2.41 7.16 -15.88
CA ASP A 71 2.58 7.44 -17.32
C ASP A 71 2.32 8.91 -17.68
N GLN A 72 1.60 9.64 -16.82
CA GLN A 72 1.37 11.08 -16.88
C GLN A 72 1.27 11.60 -15.45
N ALA A 73 1.94 12.71 -15.14
CA ALA A 73 1.60 13.50 -13.96
C ALA A 73 0.29 14.23 -14.29
N THR A 74 -0.85 13.77 -13.75
CA THR A 74 -2.05 14.61 -13.76
C THR A 74 -1.68 15.93 -13.08
N PRO A 75 -1.82 17.09 -13.74
CA PRO A 75 -1.57 18.36 -13.08
C PRO A 75 -2.51 18.48 -11.88
N LEU A 76 -1.95 18.77 -10.71
CA LEU A 76 -2.72 19.13 -9.51
C LEU A 76 -3.56 20.39 -9.76
#